data_AF-A0AA39ZSB0-F1
#
_entry.id   AF-A0AA39ZSB0-F1
#
_cell.length_a   1.000
_cell.length_b   1.000
_cell.length_c   1.000
_cell.angle_alpha   90.00
_cell.angle_beta   90.00
_cell.angle_gamma   90.00
#
_symmetry.space_group_name_H-M   'P 1'
#
loop_
_entity.id
_entity.type
_entity.pdbx_description
1 polymer ?
#
loop_
_entity_poly.entity_id
_entity_poly.type
_entity_poly.pdbx_seq_one_letter_code
_entity_poly.pdbx_strand_id
1 'polypeptide(L)'
;GNIFLQMQQKGDEKPLPYGISMFHQLHCLEMLKAALQGSTPHPSRSRLGERGGFEHEEHVSHCLKYIAQGILCAADDTIESSFAFETRPGKHVQVINGDSIVHQCRQSAFIYEAAVGSLTRPLVLQRELRDGDTVRGIL
;
A
#
# COMPACT_ATOMS: atom_id res chain seq x y z
N GLY A 1 9.21 0.30 10.54
CA GLY A 1 10.46 1.10 10.59
C GLY A 1 10.86 1.47 9.18
N ASN A 2 11.27 2.72 8.93
CA ASN A 2 11.51 3.21 7.57
C ASN A 2 12.77 2.57 6.99
N ILE A 3 12.63 1.86 5.87
CA ILE A 3 13.73 1.20 5.17
C ILE A 3 14.17 2.11 4.02
N PHE A 4 15.48 2.40 3.97
CA PHE A 4 16.08 3.25 2.95
C PHE A 4 17.23 2.53 2.24
N LEU A 5 17.37 2.78 0.95
CA LEU A 5 18.57 2.48 0.18
C LEU A 5 19.61 3.58 0.39
N GLN A 6 20.89 3.22 0.52
CA GLN A 6 21.99 4.19 0.50
C GLN A 6 22.60 4.17 -0.90
N MET A 7 22.53 5.29 -1.62
CA MET A 7 23.01 5.39 -3.00
C MET A 7 23.93 6.60 -3.16
N GLN A 8 25.04 6.41 -3.88
CA GLN A 8 25.99 7.48 -4.19
C GLN A 8 26.06 7.63 -5.71
N GLN A 9 25.78 8.84 -6.22
CA GLN A 9 26.02 9.07 -7.64
C GLN A 9 27.51 9.28 -7.90
N LYS A 10 27.93 9.02 -9.13
CA LYS A 10 29.31 9.18 -9.53
C LYS A 10 29.70 10.67 -9.45
N GLY A 11 30.56 11.01 -8.50
CA GLY A 11 31.01 12.38 -8.23
C GLY A 11 30.52 12.96 -6.92
N ASP A 12 29.55 12.31 -6.25
CA ASP A 12 29.12 12.71 -4.92
C ASP A 12 30.17 12.36 -3.87
N GLU A 13 30.33 13.20 -2.86
CA GLU A 13 31.25 12.93 -1.75
C GLU A 13 30.75 11.83 -0.81
N LYS A 14 29.42 11.65 -0.70
CA LYS A 14 28.78 10.72 0.25
C LYS A 14 27.50 10.12 -0.33
N PRO A 15 27.12 8.90 0.08
CA PRO A 15 25.82 8.34 -0.26
C PRO A 15 24.68 9.13 0.38
N LEU A 16 23.56 9.19 -0.34
CA LEU A 16 22.29 9.75 0.11
C LEU A 16 21.26 8.62 0.29
N PRO A 17 20.33 8.76 1.26
CA PRO A 17 19.23 7.82 1.45
C PRO A 17 18.14 7.98 0.37
N TYR A 18 17.56 6.88 -0.09
CA TYR A 18 16.42 6.84 -1.00
C TYR A 18 15.36 5.84 -0.49
N GLY A 19 14.11 6.11 -0.81
CA GLY A 19 12.99 5.23 -0.51
C GLY A 19 12.81 4.14 -1.56
N ILE A 20 12.04 3.12 -1.18
CA ILE A 20 11.45 2.15 -2.12
C ILE A 20 9.94 2.18 -1.91
N SER A 21 9.17 2.30 -2.99
CA SER A 21 7.72 2.47 -2.92
C SER A 21 6.99 1.37 -2.17
N MET A 22 7.39 0.10 -2.32
CA MET A 22 6.83 -0.99 -1.52
C MET A 22 6.95 -0.72 0.00
N PHE A 23 8.13 -0.29 0.48
CA PHE A 23 8.31 -0.02 1.91
C PHE A 23 7.59 1.25 2.35
N HIS A 24 7.51 2.26 1.49
CA HIS A 24 6.76 3.48 1.78
C HIS A 24 5.24 3.18 1.87
N GLN A 25 4.69 2.38 0.97
CA GLN A 25 3.30 1.91 1.02
C GLN A 25 3.01 1.12 2.30
N LEU A 26 3.90 0.22 2.72
CA LEU A 26 3.77 -0.51 3.98
C LEU A 26 3.82 0.40 5.21
N HIS A 27 4.71 1.41 5.20
CA HIS A 27 4.78 2.42 6.26
C HIS A 27 3.49 3.22 6.38
N CYS A 28 2.94 3.69 5.25
CA CYS A 28 1.65 4.38 5.21
C CYS A 28 0.52 3.48 5.72
N LEU A 29 0.51 2.19 5.38
CA LEU A 29 -0.48 1.24 5.85
C LEU A 29 -0.40 1.02 7.37
N GLU A 30 0.81 1.00 7.94
CA GLU A 30 1.04 0.95 9.39
C GLU A 30 0.52 2.21 10.09
N MET A 31 0.73 3.39 9.49
CA MET A 31 0.18 4.66 10.00
C MET A 31 -1.35 4.68 9.96
N LEU A 32 -1.96 4.20 8.87
CA LEU A 32 -3.41 4.07 8.74
C LEU A 32 -3.98 3.13 9.80
N LYS A 33 -3.32 1.99 10.03
CA LYS A 33 -3.69 1.07 11.11
C LYS A 33 -3.69 1.77 12.47
N ALA A 34 -2.62 2.50 12.79
CA ALA A 34 -2.50 3.22 14.05
C ALA A 34 -3.58 4.32 14.19
N ALA A 35 -3.89 5.04 13.13
CA ALA A 35 -4.94 6.06 13.13
C ALA A 35 -6.34 5.45 13.34
N LEU A 36 -6.65 4.35 12.66
CA LEU A 36 -7.92 3.64 12.81
C LEU A 36 -8.08 3.03 14.21
N GLN A 37 -6.99 2.55 14.81
CA GLN A 37 -6.98 2.01 16.17
C GLN A 37 -7.00 3.11 17.25
N GLY A 38 -6.40 4.28 16.98
CA GLY A 38 -6.30 5.42 17.91
C GLY A 38 -7.45 6.42 17.86
N SER A 39 -8.38 6.33 16.90
CA SER A 39 -9.52 7.25 16.73
C SER A 39 -10.74 6.92 17.61
N THR A 40 -10.57 6.20 18.71
CA THR A 40 -11.61 6.00 19.74
C THR A 40 -11.45 6.89 20.99
N PRO A 41 -11.20 8.22 20.91
CA PRO A 41 -11.34 9.08 22.08
C PRO A 41 -12.80 9.60 22.19
N HIS A 42 -13.75 8.73 22.56
CA HIS A 42 -14.93 9.14 23.34
C HIS A 42 -15.79 7.94 23.79
N PRO A 43 -16.13 7.83 25.09
CA PRO A 43 -17.25 7.02 25.55
C PRO A 43 -18.54 7.82 25.31
N SER A 44 -19.07 7.79 24.10
CA SER A 44 -20.42 8.30 23.85
C SER A 44 -21.05 7.66 22.62
N ARG A 45 -21.99 6.75 22.90
CA ARG A 45 -23.23 6.48 22.16
C ARG A 45 -23.05 5.76 20.81
N SER A 46 -23.54 4.54 20.65
CA SER A 46 -24.98 4.27 20.69
C SER A 46 -25.29 2.82 21.02
N ARG A 47 -26.43 2.62 21.69
CA ARG A 47 -27.10 1.34 21.92
C ARG A 47 -27.52 0.66 20.60
N LEU A 48 -26.57 0.12 19.87
CA LEU A 48 -26.81 -0.80 18.76
C LEU A 48 -25.92 -2.02 18.99
N GLY A 49 -26.48 -2.99 19.71
CA GLY A 49 -26.07 -4.40 19.74
C GLY A 49 -24.64 -4.69 20.19
N GLU A 50 -24.50 -5.34 21.34
CA GLU A 50 -23.28 -5.93 21.90
C GLU A 50 -22.66 -7.07 21.05
N ARG A 51 -22.65 -6.94 19.72
CA ARG A 51 -22.06 -7.92 18.78
C ARG A 51 -21.14 -7.30 17.72
N GLY A 52 -21.18 -5.99 17.48
CA GLY A 52 -20.49 -5.37 16.33
C GLY A 52 -19.07 -4.81 16.57
N GLY A 53 -18.64 -4.62 17.82
CA GLY A 53 -17.35 -3.99 18.12
C GLY A 53 -16.13 -4.87 17.82
N PHE A 54 -16.19 -6.14 18.24
CA PHE A 54 -15.14 -7.13 17.95
C PHE A 54 -15.09 -7.50 16.47
N GLU A 55 -16.24 -7.68 15.83
CA GLU A 55 -16.32 -7.99 14.39
C GLU A 55 -15.74 -6.85 13.53
N HIS A 56 -15.95 -5.59 13.93
CA HIS A 56 -15.44 -4.44 13.19
C HIS A 56 -13.91 -4.29 13.30
N GLU A 57 -13.34 -4.44 14.51
CA GLU A 57 -11.89 -4.34 14.71
C GLU A 57 -11.14 -5.51 14.06
N GLU A 58 -11.69 -6.72 14.15
CA GLU A 58 -11.16 -7.91 13.46
C GLU A 58 -11.21 -7.74 11.93
N HIS A 59 -12.32 -7.21 11.39
CA HIS A 59 -12.47 -6.97 9.96
C HIS A 59 -11.45 -5.94 9.44
N VAL A 60 -11.29 -4.80 10.13
CA VAL A 60 -10.29 -3.78 9.74
C VAL A 60 -8.87 -4.36 9.77
N SER A 61 -8.52 -5.11 10.81
CA SER A 61 -7.21 -5.78 10.92
C SER A 61 -6.97 -6.79 9.78
N HIS A 62 -7.98 -7.59 9.44
CA HIS A 62 -7.96 -8.51 8.31
C HIS A 62 -7.79 -7.78 6.97
N CYS A 63 -8.56 -6.72 6.72
CA CYS A 63 -8.48 -5.92 5.49
C CYS A 63 -7.10 -5.30 5.30
N LEU A 64 -6.51 -4.76 6.37
CA LEU A 64 -5.16 -4.18 6.30
C LEU A 64 -4.10 -5.25 6.02
N LYS A 65 -4.23 -6.46 6.59
CA LYS A 65 -3.34 -7.59 6.23
C LYS A 65 -3.49 -7.99 4.76
N TYR A 66 -4.70 -8.01 4.24
CA TYR A 66 -4.96 -8.30 2.82
C TYR A 66 -4.32 -7.26 1.89
N ILE A 67 -4.43 -5.97 2.22
CA ILE A 67 -3.75 -4.89 1.46
C ILE A 67 -2.23 -5.05 1.52
N ALA A 68 -1.66 -5.35 2.71
CA ALA A 68 -0.23 -5.60 2.86
C ALA A 68 0.25 -6.76 1.97
N GLN A 69 -0.54 -7.84 1.87
CA GLN A 69 -0.24 -8.95 0.98
C GLN A 69 -0.23 -8.51 -0.49
N GLY A 70 -1.18 -7.67 -0.91
CA GLY A 70 -1.22 -7.08 -2.24
C GLY A 70 0.03 -6.23 -2.55
N ILE A 71 0.45 -5.37 -1.61
CA ILE A 71 1.67 -4.55 -1.73
C ILE A 71 2.91 -5.44 -1.88
N LEU A 72 3.05 -6.47 -1.03
CA LEU A 72 4.17 -7.40 -1.10
C LEU A 72 4.18 -8.22 -2.39
N CYS A 73 3.01 -8.59 -2.91
CA CYS A 73 2.89 -9.28 -4.20
C CYS A 73 3.20 -8.35 -5.39
N ALA A 74 2.80 -7.07 -5.30
CA ALA A 74 3.11 -6.07 -6.30
C ALA A 74 4.61 -5.78 -6.36
N ALA A 75 5.25 -5.68 -5.18
CA ALA A 75 6.66 -5.41 -4.98
C ALA A 75 7.14 -4.21 -5.81
N ASP A 76 6.42 -3.09 -5.74
CA ASP A 76 6.79 -1.86 -6.44
C ASP A 76 8.16 -1.36 -5.96
N ASP A 77 9.18 -1.58 -6.79
CA ASP A 77 10.58 -1.29 -6.53
C ASP A 77 11.00 0.11 -7.00
N THR A 78 10.03 0.96 -7.33
CA THR A 78 10.27 2.36 -7.71
C THR A 78 11.09 3.07 -6.62
N ILE A 79 12.17 3.72 -7.05
CA ILE A 79 13.07 4.48 -6.17
C ILE A 79 12.47 5.85 -5.92
N GLU A 80 12.33 6.21 -4.65
CA GLU A 80 11.79 7.50 -4.24
C GLU A 80 12.92 8.41 -3.75
N SER A 81 13.02 9.60 -4.35
CA SER A 81 13.92 10.63 -3.84
C SER A 81 13.49 11.07 -2.45
N SER A 82 14.46 11.24 -1.57
CA SER A 82 14.22 11.77 -0.25
C SER A 82 14.71 13.23 -0.16
N PHE A 83 14.10 14.04 0.70
CA PHE A 83 14.53 15.41 0.95
C PHE A 83 14.76 15.66 2.44
N ALA A 84 15.68 16.58 2.75
CA ALA A 84 15.93 16.99 4.11
C ALA A 84 14.84 17.98 4.54
N PHE A 85 14.10 17.63 5.59
CA PHE A 85 13.11 18.49 6.20
C PHE A 85 13.59 18.96 7.57
N GLU A 86 13.57 20.27 7.79
CA GLU A 86 13.94 20.85 9.09
C GLU A 86 12.76 20.77 10.06
N THR A 87 12.90 19.97 11.10
CA THR A 87 11.85 19.79 12.13
C THR A 87 11.89 20.87 13.21
N ARG A 88 13.10 21.35 13.53
CA ARG A 88 13.44 22.39 14.51
C ARG A 88 14.77 23.01 14.11
N PRO A 89 15.11 24.23 14.56
CA PRO A 89 16.38 24.87 14.24
C PRO A 89 17.57 23.92 14.42
N GLY A 90 18.26 23.60 13.32
CA GLY A 90 19.43 22.71 13.29
C GLY A 90 19.15 21.20 13.29
N LYS A 91 17.89 20.76 13.35
CA LYS A 91 17.50 19.34 13.32
C LYS A 91 16.77 18.99 12.02
N HIS A 92 17.51 18.34 11.12
CA HIS A 92 17.00 17.83 9.87
C HIS A 92 16.65 16.34 9.99
N VAL A 93 15.56 15.93 9.35
CA VAL A 93 15.20 14.54 9.15
C VAL A 93 15.04 14.27 7.67
N GLN A 94 15.40 13.08 7.22
CA GLN A 94 15.13 12.69 5.85
C GLN A 94 13.68 12.25 5.71
N VAL A 95 12.99 12.82 4.73
CA VAL A 95 11.58 12.54 4.44
C VAL A 95 11.46 12.01 3.02
N ILE A 96 10.57 11.04 2.85
CA ILE A 96 10.04 10.61 1.56
C ILE A 96 8.56 10.94 1.60
N ASN A 97 8.06 11.67 0.61
CA ASN A 97 6.65 12.06 0.49
C ASN A 97 5.95 11.42 -0.71
N GLY A 98 6.68 10.74 -1.61
CA GLY A 98 6.12 10.14 -2.82
C GLY A 98 5.68 11.15 -3.89
N ASP A 99 5.98 12.45 -3.71
CA ASP A 99 5.56 13.48 -4.66
C ASP A 99 6.39 13.40 -5.95
N SER A 100 5.72 13.55 -7.09
CA SER A 100 6.33 13.54 -8.44
C SER A 100 7.12 12.26 -8.78
N ILE A 101 6.83 11.15 -8.12
CA ILE A 101 7.39 9.83 -8.44
C ILE A 101 6.56 9.17 -9.55
N VAL A 102 7.25 8.67 -10.58
CA VAL A 102 6.62 7.92 -11.67
C VAL A 102 6.73 6.43 -11.37
N HIS A 103 5.59 5.79 -11.11
CA HIS A 103 5.50 4.36 -10.85
C HIS A 103 5.35 3.58 -12.16
N GLN A 104 5.92 2.37 -12.21
CA GLN A 104 5.68 1.43 -13.30
C GLN A 104 4.49 0.52 -12.95
N CYS A 105 3.29 0.95 -13.33
CA CYS A 105 2.07 0.20 -13.03
C CYS A 105 2.02 -1.14 -13.77
N ARG A 106 1.49 -2.18 -13.09
CA ARG A 106 0.92 -3.34 -13.81
C ARG A 106 -0.23 -2.86 -14.70
N GLN A 107 -0.49 -3.54 -15.82
CA GLN A 107 -1.49 -3.14 -16.83
C GLN A 107 -2.94 -3.20 -16.31
N SER A 108 -3.35 -2.28 -15.44
CA SER A 108 -4.67 -2.27 -14.78
C SER A 108 -5.84 -2.15 -15.78
N ALA A 109 -5.63 -1.46 -16.90
CA ALA A 109 -6.64 -1.28 -17.95
C ALA A 109 -7.20 -2.61 -18.46
N PHE A 110 -6.34 -3.60 -18.76
CA PHE A 110 -6.78 -4.93 -19.20
C PHE A 110 -7.71 -5.61 -18.18
N ILE A 111 -7.41 -5.48 -16.88
CA ILE A 111 -8.22 -6.09 -15.82
C ILE A 111 -9.59 -5.39 -15.75
N TYR A 112 -9.58 -4.06 -15.83
CA TYR A 112 -10.80 -3.25 -15.83
C TYR A 112 -11.69 -3.58 -17.02
N GLU A 113 -11.12 -3.65 -18.23
CA GLU A 113 -11.83 -3.99 -19.46
C GLU A 113 -12.42 -5.40 -19.40
N ALA A 114 -11.65 -6.40 -18.94
CA ALA A 114 -12.15 -7.75 -18.76
C ALA A 114 -13.32 -7.82 -17.75
N ALA A 115 -13.21 -7.12 -16.62
CA ALA A 115 -14.25 -7.10 -15.60
C ALA A 115 -15.53 -6.42 -16.11
N VAL A 116 -15.42 -5.24 -16.71
CA VAL A 116 -16.57 -4.51 -17.26
C VAL A 116 -17.20 -5.26 -18.44
N GLY A 117 -16.39 -5.79 -19.35
CA GLY A 117 -16.86 -6.57 -20.49
C GLY A 117 -17.64 -7.82 -20.06
N SER A 118 -17.21 -8.46 -18.97
CA SER A 118 -17.87 -9.66 -18.43
C SER A 118 -19.33 -9.44 -18.01
N LEU A 119 -19.72 -8.20 -17.71
CA LEU A 119 -21.11 -7.83 -17.36
C LEU A 119 -22.08 -8.04 -18.54
N THR A 120 -21.58 -7.97 -19.77
CA THR A 120 -22.38 -8.16 -20.99
C THR A 120 -22.12 -9.50 -21.68
N ARG A 121 -20.87 -9.98 -21.62
CA ARG A 121 -20.45 -11.27 -22.16
C ARG A 121 -19.65 -12.02 -21.10
N PRO A 122 -20.30 -12.91 -20.33
CA PRO A 122 -19.62 -13.66 -19.27
C PRO A 122 -18.39 -14.42 -19.79
N LEU A 123 -17.33 -14.42 -18.99
CA LEU A 123 -16.11 -15.16 -19.29
C LEU A 123 -16.38 -16.67 -19.15
N VAL A 124 -16.01 -17.44 -20.17
CA VAL A 124 -16.18 -18.90 -20.17
C VAL A 124 -14.84 -19.55 -19.82
N LEU A 125 -14.80 -20.21 -18.67
CA LEU A 125 -13.61 -20.91 -18.19
C LEU A 125 -13.40 -22.22 -18.98
N GLN A 126 -12.19 -22.41 -19.49
CA GLN A 126 -11.79 -23.64 -20.20
C GLN A 126 -11.37 -24.77 -19.26
N ARG A 127 -11.14 -24.44 -17.98
CA ARG A 127 -10.78 -25.35 -16.90
C ARG A 127 -11.25 -24.80 -15.57
N GLU A 128 -11.28 -25.65 -14.54
CA GLU A 128 -11.49 -25.21 -13.16
C GLU A 128 -10.42 -24.20 -12.72
N LEU A 129 -10.83 -23.24 -11.89
CA LEU A 129 -9.94 -22.25 -11.29
C LEU A 129 -9.04 -22.90 -10.24
N ARG A 130 -7.82 -22.37 -10.13
CA ARG A 130 -6.81 -22.79 -9.18
C ARG A 130 -6.30 -21.59 -8.39
N ASP A 131 -5.77 -21.85 -7.21
CA ASP A 131 -5.16 -20.82 -6.37
C ASP A 131 -4.05 -20.10 -7.14
N GLY A 132 -4.11 -18.76 -7.13
CA GLY A 132 -3.16 -17.91 -7.84
C GLY A 132 -3.48 -17.68 -9.32
N ASP A 133 -4.57 -18.24 -9.85
CA ASP A 133 -5.04 -17.87 -11.20
C ASP A 133 -5.27 -16.37 -11.31
N THR A 134 -4.88 -15.81 -12.45
CA THR A 134 -5.05 -14.38 -12.74
C THR A 134 -5.98 -14.22 -13.94
N VAL A 135 -6.63 -13.06 -14.06
CA VAL A 135 -7.47 -12.72 -15.22
C VAL A 135 -6.70 -12.88 -16.54
N ARG A 136 -5.40 -12.56 -16.57
CA ARG A 136 -4.54 -12.79 -17.75
C ARG A 136 -4.22 -14.25 -18.01
N GLY A 137 -4.22 -15.08 -16.98
CA GLY A 137 -3.88 -16.50 -17.09
C GLY A 137 -5.06 -17.38 -17.51
N ILE A 138 -6.29 -16.84 -17.50
CA ILE A 138 -7.52 -17.58 -17.82
C ILE A 138 -8.26 -17.04 -19.05
N LEU A 139 -7.87 -15.86 -19.54
CA LEU A 139 -8.31 -15.27 -20.81
C LEU A 139 -7.31 -15.59 -21.91
#